data_AF-A0AAU3UBS0-F1
#
_entry.id   AF-A0AAU3UBS0-F1
#
_cell.length_a   1.000
_cell.length_b   1.000
_cell.length_c   1.000
_cell.angle_alpha   90.00
_cell.angle_beta   90.00
_cell.angle_gamma   90.00
#
_symmetry.space_group_name_H-M   'P 1'
#
loop_
_entity.id
_entity.type
_entity.pdbx_description
1 polymer ?
#
loop_
_entity_poly.entity_id
_entity_poly.type
_entity_poly.pdbx_seq_one_letter_code
_entity_poly.pdbx_strand_id
1 'polypeptide(L)'
;MLTSLANEDTSRISLWRRVREYAVPPAMIETATARRVVGDWGGACAAAGFDVDIGMRALTRTHGRELAAAVRDDLRYLVPDLLRWHLPRIAPDGMLRPGLTMALARYPTDESRCRGSGSVLLVARTAPAWADAGQRISLALWDESLPGAGAALHPHRRPDRRFRLDLHRHLWDARRSDELRMRSGAVGSGDRSVLDPELLELMPQGFAVDRWAAEAEMLLRAAGRHAGPVLVRLGARRRVVVEFASNDPVVLRITRRYPRGSESALPVLPDAATWRPPDLDLLRAGAITADRLHPLVAAALVPDHVPSERFSEAGRSDQPGLVECRGERHRIGLRDGVLTALDHDPVEVRREELLVALTGTPLPCLQAIDRAHRHPDCLAGVRERLSHGDIAGALAVVEGLLGPGAQLRDGALRDELEAAARRRVTYGMFRAGLSFCDPPAEQCRRSPYDRTNPRHAIHR
;
A
#
# COMPACT_ATOMS: atom_id res chain seq x y z
N MET A 1 -7.75 -21.18 -21.77
CA MET A 1 -6.76 -20.18 -21.28
C MET A 1 -7.29 -18.74 -21.17
N LEU A 2 -8.34 -18.33 -21.90
CA LEU A 2 -8.91 -16.96 -21.81
C LEU A 2 -9.63 -16.64 -20.48
N THR A 3 -10.26 -17.63 -19.84
CA THR A 3 -11.04 -17.46 -18.59
C THR A 3 -10.20 -17.22 -17.34
N SER A 4 -8.98 -17.78 -17.26
CA SER A 4 -8.06 -17.53 -16.14
C SER A 4 -7.50 -16.10 -16.17
N LEU A 5 -7.42 -15.48 -17.36
CA LEU A 5 -6.81 -14.17 -17.57
C LEU A 5 -7.80 -13.02 -17.32
N ALA A 6 -9.07 -13.19 -17.75
CA ALA A 6 -10.14 -12.26 -17.38
C ALA A 6 -10.35 -12.20 -15.85
N ASN A 7 -10.16 -13.33 -15.16
CA ASN A 7 -10.19 -13.39 -13.70
C ASN A 7 -8.98 -12.69 -13.05
N GLU A 8 -7.78 -12.79 -13.63
CA GLU A 8 -6.59 -12.06 -13.16
C GLU A 8 -6.79 -10.54 -13.29
N ASP A 9 -7.29 -10.04 -14.41
CA ASP A 9 -7.55 -8.60 -14.61
C ASP A 9 -8.68 -8.07 -13.70
N THR A 10 -9.78 -8.82 -13.58
CA THR A 10 -10.89 -8.45 -12.68
C THR A 10 -10.46 -8.50 -11.21
N SER A 11 -9.59 -9.45 -10.84
CA SER A 11 -9.02 -9.54 -9.49
C SER A 11 -8.10 -8.36 -9.18
N ARG A 12 -7.32 -7.88 -10.17
CA ARG A 12 -6.46 -6.70 -10.03
C ARG A 12 -7.27 -5.43 -9.87
N ILE A 13 -8.32 -5.22 -10.67
CA ILE A 13 -9.21 -4.06 -10.54
C ILE A 13 -9.87 -4.06 -9.16
N SER A 14 -10.43 -5.20 -8.73
CA SER A 14 -11.07 -5.32 -7.42
C SER A 14 -10.08 -5.06 -6.27
N LEU A 15 -8.86 -5.59 -6.37
CA LEU A 15 -7.76 -5.32 -5.45
C LEU A 15 -7.48 -3.82 -5.35
N TRP A 16 -7.26 -3.14 -6.48
CA TRP A 16 -6.89 -1.72 -6.47
C TRP A 16 -8.04 -0.81 -6.04
N ARG A 17 -9.31 -1.17 -6.29
CA ARG A 17 -10.48 -0.47 -5.73
C ARG A 17 -10.48 -0.54 -4.20
N ARG A 18 -10.26 -1.73 -3.63
CA ARG A 18 -10.20 -1.95 -2.19
C ARG A 18 -9.04 -1.19 -1.54
N VAL A 19 -7.86 -1.22 -2.17
CA VAL A 19 -6.69 -0.43 -1.75
C VAL A 19 -7.00 1.05 -1.76
N ARG A 20 -7.72 1.54 -2.77
CA ARG A 20 -8.09 2.96 -2.88
C ARG A 20 -9.04 3.39 -1.76
N GLU A 21 -9.94 2.49 -1.37
CA GLU A 21 -10.91 2.75 -0.32
C GLU A 21 -10.26 2.75 1.07
N TYR A 22 -9.37 1.80 1.36
CA TYR A 22 -8.89 1.55 2.73
C TYR A 22 -7.42 1.88 2.98
N ALA A 23 -6.53 1.75 1.99
CA ALA A 23 -5.09 1.94 2.20
C ALA A 23 -4.64 3.38 2.06
N VAL A 24 -5.30 4.16 1.21
CA VAL A 24 -4.99 5.58 0.96
C VAL A 24 -6.31 6.37 0.89
N PRO A 25 -7.05 6.48 2.01
CA PRO A 25 -8.34 7.18 2.04
C PRO A 25 -8.18 8.69 1.78
N PRO A 26 -9.22 9.40 1.31
CA PRO A 26 -9.15 10.85 1.03
C PRO A 26 -8.62 11.68 2.20
N ALA A 27 -9.09 11.41 3.43
CA ALA A 27 -8.63 12.12 4.63
C ALA A 27 -7.10 11.98 4.87
N MET A 28 -6.50 10.85 4.48
CA MET A 28 -5.04 10.68 4.53
C MET A 28 -4.34 11.59 3.53
N ILE A 29 -4.83 11.65 2.29
CA ILE A 29 -4.29 12.51 1.22
C ILE A 29 -4.38 13.98 1.62
N GLU A 30 -5.53 14.40 2.14
CA GLU A 30 -5.78 15.76 2.61
C GLU A 30 -4.83 16.14 3.75
N THR A 31 -4.74 15.30 4.78
CA THR A 31 -3.85 15.54 5.93
C THR A 31 -2.39 15.56 5.51
N ALA A 32 -1.93 14.60 4.70
CA ALA A 32 -0.55 14.53 4.21
C ALA A 32 -0.22 15.73 3.32
N THR A 33 -1.15 16.15 2.45
CA THR A 33 -0.99 17.32 1.60
C THR A 33 -0.90 18.61 2.42
N ALA A 34 -1.79 18.81 3.39
CA ALA A 34 -1.77 19.98 4.27
C ALA A 34 -0.42 20.12 5.00
N ARG A 35 0.10 19.01 5.53
CA ARG A 35 1.41 18.95 6.20
C ARG A 35 2.58 19.24 5.24
N ARG A 36 2.54 18.67 4.04
CA ARG A 36 3.57 18.88 3.01
C ARG A 36 3.63 20.34 2.55
N VAL A 37 2.47 21.00 2.35
CA VAL A 37 2.40 22.40 1.89
C VAL A 37 3.07 23.36 2.87
N VAL A 38 2.97 23.10 4.17
CA VAL A 38 3.65 23.90 5.22
C VAL A 38 5.11 23.47 5.47
N GLY A 39 5.63 22.47 4.72
CA GLY A 39 7.00 21.97 4.84
C GLY A 39 7.21 20.92 5.94
N ASP A 40 6.16 20.45 6.61
CA ASP A 40 6.20 19.40 7.64
C ASP A 40 6.19 18.01 7.00
N TRP A 41 7.32 17.63 6.39
CA TRP A 41 7.48 16.31 5.76
C TRP A 41 7.37 15.16 6.78
N GLY A 42 7.77 15.38 8.03
CA GLY A 42 7.65 14.38 9.10
C GLY A 42 6.20 14.12 9.47
N GLY A 43 5.39 15.18 9.61
CA GLY A 43 3.95 15.09 9.81
C GLY A 43 3.22 14.47 8.61
N ALA A 44 3.64 14.79 7.38
CA ALA A 44 3.11 14.14 6.18
C ALA A 44 3.41 12.63 6.17
N CYS A 45 4.63 12.22 6.51
CA CYS A 45 5.00 10.82 6.69
C CYS A 45 4.12 10.13 7.74
N ALA A 46 3.95 10.74 8.91
CA ALA A 46 3.13 10.18 9.97
C ALA A 46 1.66 9.99 9.55
N ALA A 47 1.08 10.96 8.84
CA ALA A 47 -0.28 10.89 8.30
C ALA A 47 -0.46 9.71 7.32
N ALA A 48 0.55 9.42 6.51
CA ALA A 48 0.55 8.31 5.55
C ALA A 48 1.04 6.96 6.14
N GLY A 49 1.23 6.87 7.47
CA GLY A 49 1.66 5.64 8.14
C GLY A 49 3.14 5.29 7.95
N PHE A 50 3.99 6.29 7.69
CA PHE A 50 5.43 6.15 7.64
C PHE A 50 6.09 6.47 8.98
N ASP A 51 7.06 5.65 9.34
CA ASP A 51 7.94 5.84 10.49
C ASP A 51 9.33 6.30 10.02
N VAL A 52 9.77 7.48 10.44
CA VAL A 52 11.02 8.09 9.97
C VAL A 52 12.20 7.65 10.85
N ASP A 53 13.12 6.90 10.28
CA ASP A 53 14.37 6.40 10.90
C ASP A 53 15.62 7.08 10.33
N ILE A 54 15.53 8.38 10.05
CA ILE A 54 16.61 9.16 9.43
C ILE A 54 17.26 10.09 10.45
N GLY A 55 18.45 9.72 10.90
CA GLY A 55 19.26 10.56 11.79
C GLY A 55 20.04 11.63 11.02
N MET A 56 19.42 12.78 10.70
CA MET A 56 20.07 13.85 9.91
C MET A 56 21.40 14.36 10.51
N ARG A 57 21.51 14.38 11.85
CA ARG A 57 22.77 14.73 12.54
C ARG A 57 23.86 13.67 12.36
N ALA A 58 23.49 12.39 12.36
CA ALA A 58 24.43 11.30 12.09
C ALA A 58 24.87 11.34 10.62
N LEU A 59 23.92 11.50 9.70
CA LEU A 59 24.18 11.65 8.27
C LEU A 59 25.19 12.77 7.97
N THR A 60 24.98 13.95 8.57
CA THR A 60 25.87 15.11 8.37
C THR A 60 27.29 14.84 8.88
N ARG A 61 27.42 14.08 9.98
CA ARG A 61 28.73 13.73 10.55
C ARG A 61 29.46 12.67 9.72
N THR A 62 28.76 11.68 9.21
CA THR A 62 29.36 10.55 8.49
C THR A 62 29.63 10.87 7.02
N HIS A 63 28.67 11.51 6.32
CA HIS A 63 28.73 11.72 4.87
C HIS A 63 28.77 13.20 4.46
N GLY A 64 28.95 14.11 5.41
CA GLY A 64 29.08 15.54 5.14
C GLY A 64 27.77 16.30 4.95
N ARG A 65 27.90 17.61 4.80
CA ARG A 65 26.76 18.55 4.72
C ARG A 65 26.04 18.49 3.38
N GLU A 66 26.75 18.24 2.28
CA GLU A 66 26.20 18.23 0.93
C GLU A 66 25.21 17.08 0.73
N LEU A 67 25.61 15.85 1.08
CA LEU A 67 24.71 14.70 1.01
C LEU A 67 23.52 14.88 1.96
N ALA A 68 23.75 15.40 3.17
CA ALA A 68 22.66 15.70 4.10
C ALA A 68 21.69 16.78 3.58
N ALA A 69 22.16 17.74 2.79
CA ALA A 69 21.32 18.73 2.13
C ALA A 69 20.50 18.09 0.99
N ALA A 70 21.12 17.24 0.17
CA ALA A 70 20.42 16.51 -0.90
C ALA A 70 19.31 15.61 -0.36
N VAL A 71 19.57 14.85 0.72
CA VAL A 71 18.54 14.04 1.39
C VAL A 71 17.41 14.91 1.94
N ARG A 72 17.73 16.05 2.56
CA ARG A 72 16.71 16.97 3.09
C ARG A 72 15.83 17.55 1.98
N ASP A 73 16.44 17.86 0.84
CA ASP A 73 15.72 18.37 -0.33
C ASP A 73 14.73 17.32 -0.86
N ASP A 74 15.18 16.07 -1.07
CA ASP A 74 14.29 14.98 -1.49
C ASP A 74 13.16 14.71 -0.47
N LEU A 75 13.44 14.79 0.84
CA LEU A 75 12.41 14.65 1.89
C LEU A 75 11.37 15.78 1.88
N ARG A 76 11.75 17.01 1.51
CA ARG A 76 10.84 18.15 1.43
C ARG A 76 9.78 17.97 0.34
N TYR A 77 10.13 17.28 -0.75
CA TYR A 77 9.24 17.02 -1.88
C TYR A 77 8.62 15.61 -1.87
N LEU A 78 8.88 14.83 -0.82
CA LEU A 78 8.26 13.52 -0.62
C LEU A 78 6.74 13.64 -0.48
N VAL A 79 6.02 12.82 -1.25
CA VAL A 79 4.57 12.63 -1.20
C VAL A 79 4.30 11.22 -0.67
N PRO A 80 4.22 11.04 0.65
CA PRO A 80 4.24 9.71 1.27
C PRO A 80 2.95 8.92 1.03
N ASP A 81 1.80 9.57 0.92
CA ASP A 81 0.52 8.95 0.58
C ASP A 81 0.49 8.46 -0.89
N LEU A 82 1.10 9.21 -1.82
CA LEU A 82 1.34 8.76 -3.19
C LEU A 82 2.33 7.60 -3.25
N LEU A 83 3.41 7.64 -2.45
CA LEU A 83 4.34 6.52 -2.34
C LEU A 83 3.62 5.27 -1.85
N ARG A 84 2.84 5.38 -0.76
CA ARG A 84 2.04 4.28 -0.18
C ARG A 84 1.10 3.65 -1.18
N TRP A 85 0.46 4.46 -2.03
CA TRP A 85 -0.42 3.99 -3.09
C TRP A 85 0.31 3.05 -4.05
N HIS A 86 1.52 3.43 -4.49
CA HIS A 86 2.30 2.68 -5.48
C HIS A 86 3.22 1.59 -4.92
N LEU A 87 3.24 1.38 -3.59
CA LEU A 87 4.06 0.31 -3.01
C LEU A 87 3.59 -1.08 -3.47
N PRO A 88 4.50 -2.08 -3.56
CA PRO A 88 4.16 -3.43 -3.99
C PRO A 88 3.14 -4.10 -3.07
N ARG A 89 2.09 -4.66 -3.66
CA ARG A 89 0.97 -5.29 -2.94
C ARG A 89 0.75 -6.75 -3.34
N ILE A 90 0.09 -7.50 -2.47
CA ILE A 90 -0.29 -8.89 -2.68
C ILE A 90 -1.81 -9.03 -2.81
N ALA A 91 -2.23 -9.88 -3.75
CA ALA A 91 -3.62 -10.23 -3.95
C ALA A 91 -4.10 -11.28 -2.92
N PRO A 92 -5.42 -11.39 -2.68
CA PRO A 92 -6.50 -10.59 -3.29
C PRO A 92 -6.76 -9.26 -2.55
N ASP A 93 -6.39 -9.17 -1.28
CA ASP A 93 -6.84 -8.09 -0.40
C ASP A 93 -6.07 -6.77 -0.58
N GLY A 94 -4.98 -6.78 -1.34
CA GLY A 94 -4.20 -5.56 -1.61
C GLY A 94 -3.24 -5.19 -0.49
N MET A 95 -2.86 -6.17 0.34
CA MET A 95 -1.94 -5.94 1.45
C MET A 95 -0.55 -5.54 0.97
N LEU A 96 0.15 -4.67 1.70
CA LEU A 96 1.56 -4.39 1.38
C LEU A 96 2.37 -5.67 1.44
N ARG A 97 3.25 -5.88 0.45
CA ARG A 97 4.14 -7.03 0.44
C ARG A 97 5.11 -6.92 1.63
N PRO A 98 5.15 -7.89 2.55
CA PRO A 98 5.92 -7.77 3.78
C PRO A 98 7.44 -7.94 3.54
N GLY A 99 8.23 -7.31 4.42
CA GLY A 99 9.68 -7.49 4.52
C GLY A 99 10.50 -6.99 3.34
N LEU A 100 10.00 -6.06 2.54
CA LEU A 100 10.72 -5.47 1.42
C LEU A 100 11.62 -4.32 1.88
N THR A 101 12.79 -4.17 1.24
CA THR A 101 13.55 -2.92 1.22
C THR A 101 13.58 -2.39 -0.21
N MET A 102 13.12 -1.16 -0.42
CA MET A 102 12.94 -0.57 -1.74
C MET A 102 13.73 0.73 -1.82
N ALA A 103 14.51 0.91 -2.88
CA ALA A 103 15.29 2.12 -3.08
C ALA A 103 14.38 3.24 -3.60
N LEU A 104 14.39 4.40 -2.93
CA LEU A 104 13.68 5.62 -3.36
C LEU A 104 14.62 6.61 -4.03
N ALA A 105 15.83 6.80 -3.53
CA ALA A 105 16.82 7.70 -4.13
C ALA A 105 18.22 7.18 -3.85
N ARG A 106 19.17 7.43 -4.76
CA ARG A 106 20.59 7.06 -4.63
C ARG A 106 21.43 8.34 -4.61
N TYR A 107 22.32 8.42 -3.63
CA TYR A 107 23.27 9.51 -3.44
C TYR A 107 24.69 8.93 -3.57
N PRO A 108 25.45 9.32 -4.59
CA PRO A 108 26.84 8.89 -4.71
C PRO A 108 27.66 9.43 -3.54
N THR A 109 28.59 8.63 -3.03
CA THR A 109 29.56 9.09 -2.02
C THR A 109 30.94 9.20 -2.64
N ASP A 110 31.60 10.33 -2.39
CA ASP A 110 33.01 10.54 -2.70
C ASP A 110 33.89 9.92 -1.60
N GLU A 111 33.97 8.59 -1.54
CA GLU A 111 34.96 7.92 -0.69
C GLU A 111 36.03 7.21 -1.52
N SER A 112 37.16 7.92 -1.64
CA SER A 112 38.55 7.51 -1.88
C SER A 112 38.87 6.57 -3.06
N ARG A 113 39.85 7.00 -3.87
CA ARG A 113 40.49 6.32 -5.03
C ARG A 113 41.01 4.88 -4.80
N CYS A 114 40.77 4.28 -3.63
CA CYS A 114 41.24 2.94 -3.24
C CYS A 114 40.14 2.00 -2.69
N ARG A 115 38.89 2.44 -2.48
CA ARG A 115 37.74 1.56 -2.22
C ARG A 115 36.61 1.99 -3.14
N GLY A 116 35.99 1.05 -3.84
CA GLY A 116 35.03 1.37 -4.91
C GLY A 116 33.95 2.37 -4.48
N SER A 117 33.49 3.20 -5.42
CA SER A 117 32.47 4.24 -5.21
C SER A 117 31.23 3.68 -4.51
N GLY A 118 31.06 4.02 -3.24
CA GLY A 118 29.86 3.68 -2.48
C GLY A 118 28.67 4.55 -2.86
N SER A 119 27.49 4.19 -2.37
CA SER A 119 26.31 5.04 -2.44
C SER A 119 25.47 4.87 -1.18
N VAL A 120 24.91 5.98 -0.73
CA VAL A 120 23.85 5.99 0.28
C VAL A 120 22.51 5.99 -0.45
N LEU A 121 21.58 5.16 -0.01
CA LEU A 121 20.24 5.08 -0.57
C LEU A 121 19.21 5.52 0.47
N LEU A 122 18.28 6.38 0.07
CA LEU A 122 17.02 6.55 0.78
C LEU A 122 16.14 5.35 0.46
N VAL A 123 15.64 4.66 1.49
CA VAL A 123 14.88 3.42 1.33
C VAL A 123 13.56 3.47 2.09
N ALA A 124 12.55 2.83 1.52
CA ALA A 124 11.31 2.47 2.22
C ALA A 124 11.32 0.98 2.55
N ARG A 125 10.91 0.62 3.77
CA ARG A 125 10.85 -0.76 4.24
C ARG A 125 9.47 -1.13 4.74
N THR A 126 8.95 -2.27 4.30
CA THR A 126 7.70 -2.82 4.83
C THR A 126 8.00 -3.77 5.98
N ALA A 127 7.18 -3.76 7.02
CA ALA A 127 7.36 -4.67 8.15
C ALA A 127 7.36 -6.14 7.68
N PRO A 128 8.15 -7.04 8.30
CA PRO A 128 8.01 -8.47 8.08
C PRO A 128 6.62 -8.93 8.54
N ALA A 129 6.11 -10.03 7.97
CA ALA A 129 4.73 -10.47 8.20
C ALA A 129 4.37 -10.66 9.69
N TRP A 130 5.31 -11.11 10.51
CA TRP A 130 5.10 -11.30 11.95
C TRP A 130 5.00 -9.99 12.74
N ALA A 131 5.49 -8.88 12.18
CA ALA A 131 5.47 -7.55 12.78
C ALA A 131 4.51 -6.60 12.06
N ASP A 132 3.69 -7.07 11.11
CA ASP A 132 2.77 -6.19 10.41
C ASP A 132 1.68 -5.67 11.36
N ALA A 133 1.47 -4.36 11.32
CA ALA A 133 0.56 -3.64 12.21
C ALA A 133 -0.18 -2.55 11.43
N GLY A 134 -0.95 -2.97 10.42
CA GLY A 134 -1.69 -2.04 9.57
C GLY A 134 -0.79 -1.39 8.51
N GLN A 135 0.08 -2.17 7.86
CA GLN A 135 0.85 -1.71 6.71
C GLN A 135 1.75 -0.49 7.02
N ARG A 136 2.42 -0.51 8.18
CA ARG A 136 3.41 0.51 8.55
C ARG A 136 4.67 0.37 7.70
N ILE A 137 5.22 1.51 7.30
CA ILE A 137 6.38 1.58 6.40
C ILE A 137 7.47 2.38 7.12
N SER A 138 8.70 1.88 7.21
CA SER A 138 9.80 2.71 7.71
C SER A 138 10.57 3.37 6.58
N LEU A 139 10.91 4.64 6.77
CA LEU A 139 11.75 5.43 5.88
C LEU A 139 13.13 5.56 6.52
N ALA A 140 14.16 5.04 5.85
CA ALA A 140 15.51 4.94 6.42
C ALA A 140 16.57 5.24 5.38
N LEU A 141 17.82 5.36 5.83
CA LEU A 141 19.00 5.36 4.96
C LEU A 141 19.66 3.98 4.98
N TRP A 142 20.16 3.56 3.83
CA TRP A 142 20.97 2.35 3.68
C TRP A 142 22.29 2.73 3.01
N ASP A 143 23.40 2.30 3.61
CA ASP A 143 24.74 2.59 3.13
C ASP A 143 25.38 1.31 2.56
N GLU A 144 25.81 1.36 1.30
CA GLU A 144 26.52 0.26 0.63
C GLU A 144 27.81 -0.16 1.36
N SER A 145 28.48 0.80 2.00
CA SER A 145 29.72 0.59 2.76
C SER A 145 29.49 -0.09 4.11
N LEU A 146 28.27 -0.01 4.66
CA LEU A 146 27.88 -0.54 5.97
C LEU A 146 26.62 -1.43 5.88
N PRO A 147 26.67 -2.56 5.14
CA PRO A 147 25.49 -3.36 4.85
C PRO A 147 24.85 -4.03 6.08
N GLY A 148 25.51 -3.97 7.26
CA GLY A 148 25.02 -4.48 8.53
C GLY A 148 24.40 -3.44 9.47
N ALA A 149 24.52 -2.14 9.17
CA ALA A 149 24.03 -1.07 10.03
C ALA A 149 22.50 -0.86 9.87
N GLY A 150 21.76 -1.01 10.96
CA GLY A 150 20.31 -0.78 11.01
C GLY A 150 19.46 -1.98 10.56
N ALA A 151 18.32 -2.19 11.24
CA ALA A 151 17.31 -3.22 10.95
C ALA A 151 17.78 -4.68 11.09
N ALA A 152 18.36 -5.03 12.26
CA ALA A 152 18.85 -6.38 12.54
C ALA A 152 17.80 -7.49 12.33
N LEU A 153 16.55 -7.23 12.69
CA LEU A 153 15.43 -8.17 12.57
C LEU A 153 14.74 -8.16 11.19
N HIS A 154 15.17 -7.32 10.26
CA HIS A 154 14.53 -7.21 8.94
C HIS A 154 15.08 -8.29 7.97
N PRO A 155 14.22 -9.10 7.33
CA PRO A 155 14.64 -10.28 6.57
C PRO A 155 15.42 -9.94 5.29
N HIS A 156 15.04 -8.86 4.60
CA HIS A 156 15.72 -8.41 3.38
C HIS A 156 16.31 -7.02 3.60
N ARG A 157 17.51 -6.95 4.18
CA ARG A 157 18.15 -5.68 4.55
C ARG A 157 18.62 -4.86 3.35
N ARG A 158 18.99 -5.53 2.26
CA ARG A 158 19.47 -4.90 1.02
C ARG A 158 18.29 -4.49 0.14
N PRO A 159 18.36 -3.34 -0.55
CA PRO A 159 17.39 -2.97 -1.56
C PRO A 159 17.22 -4.08 -2.61
N ASP A 160 15.98 -4.48 -2.86
CA ASP A 160 15.68 -5.47 -3.88
C ASP A 160 15.75 -4.82 -5.27
N ARG A 161 16.54 -5.42 -6.17
CA ARG A 161 16.71 -4.96 -7.55
C ARG A 161 15.42 -4.89 -8.37
N ARG A 162 14.35 -5.58 -7.94
CA ARG A 162 13.02 -5.51 -8.57
C ARG A 162 12.26 -4.23 -8.21
N PHE A 163 12.52 -3.66 -7.05
CA PHE A 163 11.75 -2.53 -6.51
C PHE A 163 12.59 -1.25 -6.48
N ARG A 164 12.90 -0.77 -7.69
CA ARG A 164 13.74 0.41 -7.98
C ARG A 164 12.90 1.68 -8.15
N LEU A 165 12.34 2.17 -7.05
CA LEU A 165 11.58 3.43 -7.04
C LEU A 165 12.48 4.66 -7.19
N ASP A 166 13.80 4.50 -7.09
CA ASP A 166 14.83 5.46 -7.48
C ASP A 166 14.83 5.78 -8.96
N LEU A 167 14.40 4.83 -9.80
CA LEU A 167 14.16 5.05 -11.22
C LEU A 167 12.73 5.53 -11.51
N HIS A 168 11.86 5.61 -10.51
CA HIS A 168 10.43 5.94 -10.64
C HIS A 168 10.03 7.07 -9.68
N ARG A 169 10.82 8.15 -9.65
CA ARG A 169 10.59 9.29 -8.75
C ARG A 169 9.19 9.90 -8.89
N HIS A 170 8.60 9.86 -10.07
CA HIS A 170 7.23 10.31 -10.33
C HIS A 170 6.13 9.64 -9.49
N LEU A 171 6.44 8.51 -8.84
CA LEU A 171 5.51 7.80 -7.95
C LEU A 171 5.56 8.31 -6.49
N TRP A 172 6.43 9.25 -6.15
CA TRP A 172 6.59 9.74 -4.78
C TRP A 172 7.18 11.16 -4.64
N ASP A 173 7.85 11.71 -5.66
CA ASP A 173 8.45 13.05 -5.67
C ASP A 173 7.50 14.02 -6.37
N ALA A 174 7.03 15.04 -5.64
CA ALA A 174 6.09 16.03 -6.14
C ALA A 174 6.61 16.80 -7.37
N ARG A 175 7.93 16.94 -7.51
CA ARG A 175 8.56 17.68 -8.62
C ARG A 175 8.57 16.89 -9.93
N ARG A 176 8.28 15.60 -9.86
CA ARG A 176 8.41 14.65 -10.99
C ARG A 176 7.08 13.96 -11.30
N SER A 177 5.99 14.33 -10.62
CA SER A 177 4.70 13.66 -10.79
C SER A 177 4.09 13.87 -12.19
N ASP A 178 4.50 14.93 -12.89
CA ASP A 178 4.15 15.20 -14.28
C ASP A 178 4.68 14.13 -15.25
N GLU A 179 5.82 13.50 -14.95
CA GLU A 179 6.34 12.37 -15.73
C GLU A 179 5.39 11.17 -15.73
N LEU A 180 4.46 11.09 -14.77
CA LEU A 180 3.45 10.02 -14.75
C LEU A 180 2.68 9.99 -16.08
N ARG A 181 2.39 11.14 -16.68
CA ARG A 181 1.68 11.21 -17.97
C ARG A 181 2.42 10.48 -19.08
N MET A 182 3.71 10.77 -19.23
CA MET A 182 4.54 10.13 -20.25
C MET A 182 4.84 8.67 -19.88
N ARG A 183 5.05 8.35 -18.60
CA ARG A 183 5.49 7.01 -18.16
C ARG A 183 4.38 5.99 -17.98
N SER A 184 3.12 6.44 -17.84
CA SER A 184 1.96 5.57 -17.66
C SER A 184 1.38 4.97 -18.94
N GLY A 185 1.79 5.46 -20.12
CA GLY A 185 1.14 5.11 -21.39
C GLY A 185 -0.23 5.79 -21.57
N ALA A 186 -0.45 6.92 -20.90
CA ALA A 186 -1.65 7.75 -21.05
C ALA A 186 -1.59 8.64 -22.31
N VAL A 187 -0.41 9.15 -22.69
CA VAL A 187 -0.19 9.71 -24.02
C VAL A 187 -0.11 8.52 -24.97
N GLY A 188 -0.96 8.53 -26.01
CA GLY A 188 -1.24 7.40 -26.90
C GLY A 188 0.00 6.55 -27.22
N SER A 189 -0.20 5.23 -27.19
CA SER A 189 0.74 4.16 -27.47
C SER A 189 2.01 4.66 -28.17
N GLY A 190 3.17 4.57 -27.48
CA GLY A 190 4.44 4.65 -28.18
C GLY A 190 4.39 3.76 -29.43
N ASP A 191 5.08 4.17 -30.50
CA ASP A 191 5.03 3.50 -31.80
C ASP A 191 5.18 1.99 -31.63
N ARG A 192 4.09 1.23 -31.78
CA ARG A 192 4.08 -0.22 -31.58
C ARG A 192 4.90 -0.92 -32.66
N SER A 193 5.30 -0.21 -33.72
CA SER A 193 6.22 -0.69 -34.76
C SER A 193 7.62 -1.00 -34.22
N VAL A 194 7.95 -0.48 -33.03
CA VAL A 194 9.24 -0.64 -32.30
C VAL A 194 9.27 -1.96 -31.50
N LEU A 195 8.11 -2.61 -31.32
CA LEU A 195 7.97 -3.85 -30.57
C LEU A 195 7.94 -5.06 -31.52
N ASP A 196 8.58 -6.15 -31.10
CA ASP A 196 8.45 -7.45 -31.75
C ASP A 196 6.97 -7.91 -31.77
N PRO A 197 6.36 -8.22 -32.92
CA PRO A 197 4.99 -8.72 -33.00
C PRO A 197 4.76 -9.96 -32.13
N GLU A 198 5.77 -10.82 -31.99
CA GLU A 198 5.70 -12.01 -31.13
C GLU A 198 5.51 -11.62 -29.66
N LEU A 199 6.13 -10.50 -29.22
CA LEU A 199 5.96 -9.98 -27.86
C LEU A 199 4.55 -9.47 -27.62
N LEU A 200 3.94 -8.83 -28.61
CA LEU A 200 2.56 -8.34 -28.50
C LEU A 200 1.54 -9.48 -28.45
N GLU A 201 1.78 -10.57 -29.18
CA GLU A 201 0.90 -11.76 -29.15
C GLU A 201 1.05 -12.56 -27.84
N LEU A 202 2.26 -12.63 -27.28
CA LEU A 202 2.54 -13.42 -26.09
C LEU A 202 2.09 -12.74 -24.79
N MET A 203 2.00 -11.41 -24.78
CA MET A 203 1.73 -10.62 -23.57
C MET A 203 0.22 -10.43 -23.33
N PRO A 204 -0.31 -10.88 -22.17
CA PRO A 204 -1.69 -10.62 -21.78
C PRO A 204 -2.02 -9.12 -21.67
N GLN A 205 -3.32 -8.81 -21.58
CA GLN A 205 -3.77 -7.48 -21.20
C GLN A 205 -3.26 -7.11 -19.78
N GLY A 206 -3.02 -5.83 -19.52
CA GLY A 206 -2.56 -5.31 -18.21
C GLY A 206 -1.05 -5.08 -18.05
N PHE A 207 -0.20 -5.57 -18.96
CA PHE A 207 1.23 -5.23 -18.98
C PHE A 207 1.49 -3.91 -19.72
N ALA A 208 2.53 -3.17 -19.29
CA ALA A 208 2.95 -1.90 -19.90
C ALA A 208 4.02 -2.10 -20.99
N VAL A 209 3.78 -3.04 -21.90
CA VAL A 209 4.77 -3.51 -22.91
C VAL A 209 5.29 -2.36 -23.78
N ASP A 210 4.41 -1.40 -24.11
CA ASP A 210 4.72 -0.17 -24.85
C ASP A 210 5.77 0.72 -24.17
N ARG A 211 5.98 0.55 -22.86
CA ARG A 211 6.93 1.35 -22.06
C ARG A 211 8.23 0.62 -21.75
N TRP A 212 8.28 -0.70 -21.95
CA TRP A 212 9.44 -1.50 -21.54
C TRP A 212 10.74 -1.05 -22.19
N ALA A 213 10.71 -0.49 -23.41
CA ALA A 213 11.93 -0.05 -24.10
C ALA A 213 12.58 1.12 -23.36
N ALA A 214 11.79 2.17 -23.10
CA ALA A 214 12.25 3.35 -22.34
C ALA A 214 12.66 2.99 -20.91
N GLU A 215 11.94 2.06 -20.28
CA GLU A 215 12.24 1.61 -18.91
C GLU A 215 13.50 0.73 -18.84
N ALA A 216 13.72 -0.12 -19.84
CA ALA A 216 14.94 -0.91 -19.99
C ALA A 216 16.15 -0.01 -20.24
N GLU A 217 16.00 1.03 -21.06
CA GLU A 217 17.05 2.02 -21.30
C GLU A 217 17.48 2.72 -19.99
N MET A 218 16.54 3.23 -19.21
CA MET A 218 16.83 3.87 -17.92
C MET A 218 17.53 2.90 -16.95
N LEU A 219 17.05 1.65 -16.87
CA LEU A 219 17.65 0.61 -16.05
C LEU A 219 19.10 0.31 -16.47
N LEU A 220 19.35 0.16 -17.76
CA LEU A 220 20.67 -0.14 -18.31
C LEU A 220 21.63 1.02 -18.10
N ARG A 221 21.20 2.27 -18.37
CA ARG A 221 21.99 3.48 -18.10
C ARG A 221 22.38 3.57 -16.62
N ALA A 222 21.44 3.29 -15.71
CA ALA A 222 21.72 3.25 -14.27
C ALA A 222 22.72 2.14 -13.87
N ALA A 223 22.86 1.11 -14.69
CA ALA A 223 23.87 0.05 -14.55
C ALA A 223 25.16 0.32 -15.34
N GLY A 224 25.32 1.51 -15.94
CA GLY A 224 26.48 1.86 -16.77
C GLY A 224 26.53 1.14 -18.12
N ARG A 225 25.37 0.71 -18.65
CA ARG A 225 25.23 -0.02 -19.92
C ARG A 225 24.36 0.77 -20.90
N HIS A 226 24.67 0.69 -22.19
CA HIS A 226 23.90 1.36 -23.24
C HIS A 226 22.92 0.44 -23.97
N ALA A 227 23.15 -0.87 -23.92
CA ALA A 227 22.31 -1.89 -24.53
C ALA A 227 22.48 -3.23 -23.78
N GLY A 228 21.57 -4.18 -24.02
CA GLY A 228 21.72 -5.56 -23.58
C GLY A 228 20.45 -6.21 -23.02
N PRO A 229 20.58 -7.45 -22.51
CA PRO A 229 19.46 -8.23 -22.01
C PRO A 229 18.94 -7.72 -20.66
N VAL A 230 17.62 -7.66 -20.54
CA VAL A 230 16.87 -7.31 -19.33
C VAL A 230 15.87 -8.42 -19.01
N LEU A 231 15.79 -8.79 -17.74
CA LEU A 231 14.84 -9.79 -17.26
C LEU A 231 13.51 -9.12 -16.87
N VAL A 232 12.41 -9.52 -17.47
CA VAL A 232 11.04 -9.10 -17.11
C VAL A 232 10.33 -10.23 -16.36
N ARG A 233 9.74 -9.90 -15.21
CA ARG A 233 9.01 -10.87 -14.37
C ARG A 233 7.50 -10.69 -14.50
N LEU A 234 6.86 -11.61 -15.20
CA LEU A 234 5.41 -11.59 -15.44
C LEU A 234 4.61 -12.25 -14.31
N GLY A 235 5.27 -12.89 -13.35
CA GLY A 235 4.64 -13.54 -12.21
C GLY A 235 5.62 -14.39 -11.39
N ALA A 236 5.09 -15.24 -10.51
CA ALA A 236 5.91 -16.08 -9.63
C ALA A 236 6.86 -17.02 -10.41
N ARG A 237 6.39 -17.56 -11.54
CA ARG A 237 7.12 -18.54 -12.37
C ARG A 237 7.29 -18.14 -13.83
N ARG A 238 6.70 -17.02 -14.25
CA ARG A 238 6.75 -16.54 -15.63
C ARG A 238 7.78 -15.42 -15.74
N ARG A 239 8.76 -15.61 -16.62
CA ARG A 239 9.84 -14.66 -16.89
C ARG A 239 10.11 -14.63 -18.38
N VAL A 240 10.49 -13.46 -18.88
CA VAL A 240 10.92 -13.26 -20.26
C VAL A 240 12.21 -12.46 -20.21
N VAL A 241 13.17 -12.81 -21.05
CA VAL A 241 14.36 -11.99 -21.29
C VAL A 241 14.10 -11.21 -22.57
N VAL A 242 14.21 -9.89 -22.47
CA VAL A 242 14.11 -8.98 -23.61
C VAL A 242 15.48 -8.34 -23.84
N GLU A 243 15.87 -8.23 -25.10
CA GLU A 243 17.09 -7.53 -25.49
C GLU A 243 16.72 -6.12 -25.94
N PHE A 244 17.31 -5.13 -25.27
CA PHE A 244 17.19 -3.73 -25.65
C PHE A 244 18.41 -3.34 -26.49
N ALA A 245 18.15 -2.84 -27.70
CA ALA A 245 19.14 -2.23 -28.57
C ALA A 245 18.75 -0.78 -28.87
N SER A 246 19.65 0.16 -28.59
CA SER A 246 19.51 1.60 -28.85
C SER A 246 19.69 1.96 -30.34
N ASN A 247 19.27 1.09 -31.25
CA ASN A 247 19.30 1.37 -32.69
C ASN A 247 18.16 2.33 -33.07
N ASP A 248 18.18 2.87 -34.29
CA ASP A 248 17.04 3.61 -34.87
C ASP A 248 16.38 2.74 -35.95
N PRO A 249 15.12 2.26 -35.76
CA PRO A 249 14.30 2.44 -34.57
C PRO A 249 14.78 1.58 -33.39
N VAL A 250 14.45 2.01 -32.17
CA VAL A 250 14.70 1.25 -30.94
C VAL A 250 14.01 -0.10 -31.08
N VAL A 251 14.60 -1.20 -30.62
CA VAL A 251 13.93 -2.51 -30.71
C VAL A 251 14.03 -3.25 -29.40
N LEU A 252 12.88 -3.72 -28.92
CA LEU A 252 12.78 -4.76 -27.90
C LEU A 252 12.49 -6.11 -28.57
N ARG A 253 13.39 -7.07 -28.40
CA ARG A 253 13.24 -8.43 -28.96
C ARG A 253 13.18 -9.46 -27.85
N ILE A 254 12.36 -10.49 -28.01
CA ILE A 254 12.35 -11.62 -27.08
C ILE A 254 13.58 -12.50 -27.33
N THR A 255 14.36 -12.78 -26.29
CA THR A 255 15.44 -13.76 -26.36
C THR A 255 14.94 -15.12 -25.86
N ARG A 256 14.70 -16.07 -26.78
CA ARG A 256 14.20 -17.43 -26.45
C ARG A 256 15.25 -18.37 -25.84
N ARG A 257 16.54 -18.09 -26.00
CA ARG A 257 17.65 -18.89 -25.47
C ARG A 257 18.64 -18.02 -24.71
N TYR A 258 18.48 -17.96 -23.39
CA TYR A 258 19.52 -17.48 -22.48
C TYR A 258 20.05 -18.66 -21.66
N PRO A 259 21.37 -18.78 -21.42
CA PRO A 259 21.93 -19.88 -20.63
C PRO A 259 21.26 -19.97 -19.27
N ARG A 260 20.65 -21.13 -18.95
CA ARG A 260 20.03 -21.38 -17.64
C ARG A 260 21.08 -21.16 -16.55
N GLY A 261 20.76 -20.29 -15.57
CA GLY A 261 21.68 -19.90 -14.50
C GLY A 261 22.29 -18.50 -14.64
N SER A 262 22.35 -17.94 -15.86
CA SER A 262 22.86 -16.58 -16.11
C SER A 262 21.80 -15.49 -15.92
N GLU A 263 20.51 -15.86 -15.89
CA GLU A 263 19.39 -14.94 -15.65
C GLU A 263 19.50 -14.19 -14.32
N SER A 264 20.10 -14.82 -13.30
CA SER A 264 20.25 -14.22 -11.98
C SER A 264 21.20 -13.02 -11.98
N ALA A 265 22.07 -12.87 -12.97
CA ALA A 265 22.99 -11.74 -13.10
C ALA A 265 22.42 -10.58 -13.94
N LEU A 266 21.28 -10.80 -14.62
CA LEU A 266 20.68 -9.78 -15.47
C LEU A 266 20.09 -8.62 -14.64
N PRO A 267 20.13 -7.38 -15.17
CA PRO A 267 19.26 -6.31 -14.72
C PRO A 267 17.80 -6.76 -14.82
N VAL A 268 17.01 -6.48 -13.79
CA VAL A 268 15.60 -6.86 -13.72
C VAL A 268 14.76 -5.62 -13.95
N LEU A 269 13.83 -5.68 -14.91
CA LEU A 269 12.88 -4.59 -15.14
C LEU A 269 12.12 -4.31 -13.84
N PRO A 270 12.06 -3.05 -13.38
CA PRO A 270 11.38 -2.72 -12.14
C PRO A 270 9.90 -3.12 -12.17
N ASP A 271 9.36 -3.52 -11.02
CA ASP A 271 7.97 -3.97 -10.92
C ASP A 271 6.97 -2.88 -11.37
N ALA A 272 7.27 -1.63 -11.00
CA ALA A 272 6.47 -0.45 -11.36
C ALA A 272 6.39 -0.20 -12.88
N ALA A 273 7.39 -0.65 -13.65
CA ALA A 273 7.44 -0.57 -15.11
C ALA A 273 6.86 -1.81 -15.81
N THR A 274 6.68 -2.91 -15.08
CA THR A 274 6.23 -4.18 -15.68
C THR A 274 4.73 -4.12 -15.98
N TRP A 275 3.95 -3.59 -15.05
CA TRP A 275 2.49 -3.53 -15.12
C TRP A 275 2.03 -2.15 -15.53
N ARG A 276 0.83 -2.08 -16.13
CA ARG A 276 0.15 -0.78 -16.27
C ARG A 276 -0.07 -0.18 -14.88
N PRO A 277 0.11 1.15 -14.71
CA PRO A 277 -0.13 1.80 -13.43
C PRO A 277 -1.58 1.61 -12.97
N PRO A 278 -1.81 1.41 -11.66
CA PRO A 278 -3.13 1.12 -11.12
C PRO A 278 -4.15 2.21 -11.40
N ASP A 279 -3.74 3.49 -11.39
CA ASP A 279 -4.63 4.62 -11.70
C ASP A 279 -5.20 4.53 -13.12
N LEU A 280 -4.36 4.18 -14.09
CA LEU A 280 -4.77 4.06 -15.49
C LEU A 280 -5.64 2.81 -15.72
N ASP A 281 -5.33 1.69 -15.06
CA ASP A 281 -6.17 0.49 -15.10
C ASP A 281 -7.56 0.78 -14.51
N LEU A 282 -7.65 1.47 -13.37
CA LEU A 282 -8.93 1.81 -12.73
C LEU A 282 -9.76 2.79 -13.56
N LEU A 283 -9.15 3.81 -14.16
CA LEU A 283 -9.83 4.75 -15.05
C LEU A 283 -10.35 4.07 -16.32
N ARG A 284 -9.51 3.26 -16.98
CA ARG A 284 -9.90 2.54 -18.22
C ARG A 284 -11.02 1.54 -17.97
N ALA A 285 -11.05 0.93 -16.78
CA ALA A 285 -12.13 0.04 -16.37
C ALA A 285 -13.41 0.77 -15.92
N GLY A 286 -13.41 2.11 -15.84
CA GLY A 286 -14.51 2.88 -15.27
C GLY A 286 -14.77 2.59 -13.79
N ALA A 287 -13.79 2.00 -13.10
CA ALA A 287 -13.92 1.57 -11.71
C ALA A 287 -13.86 2.75 -10.72
N ILE A 288 -13.24 3.84 -11.15
CA ILE A 288 -13.18 5.14 -10.46
C ILE A 288 -13.24 6.26 -11.50
N THR A 289 -13.60 7.44 -11.03
CA THR A 289 -13.55 8.70 -11.78
C THR A 289 -12.30 9.51 -11.39
N ALA A 290 -11.98 10.56 -12.15
CA ALA A 290 -10.77 11.36 -11.94
C ALA A 290 -10.74 12.06 -10.57
N ASP A 291 -11.89 12.43 -10.00
CA ASP A 291 -12.01 13.00 -8.66
C ASP A 291 -11.54 12.02 -7.57
N ARG A 292 -11.67 10.71 -7.80
CA ARG A 292 -11.22 9.70 -6.85
C ARG A 292 -9.71 9.45 -6.91
N LEU A 293 -8.96 10.05 -7.84
CA LEU A 293 -7.50 9.90 -7.96
C LEU A 293 -6.74 10.76 -6.95
N HIS A 294 -5.44 10.49 -6.78
CA HIS A 294 -4.59 11.37 -6.00
C HIS A 294 -4.44 12.69 -6.78
N PRO A 295 -4.49 13.89 -6.15
CA PRO A 295 -4.49 15.16 -6.88
C PRO A 295 -3.34 15.33 -7.89
N LEU A 296 -2.11 14.92 -7.53
CA LEU A 296 -0.97 14.94 -8.45
C LEU A 296 -1.11 13.96 -9.63
N VAL A 297 -1.79 12.83 -9.41
CA VAL A 297 -2.07 11.83 -10.45
C VAL A 297 -3.17 12.34 -11.38
N ALA A 298 -4.24 12.91 -10.81
CA ALA A 298 -5.32 13.53 -11.57
C ALA A 298 -4.78 14.62 -12.49
N ALA A 299 -3.96 15.54 -11.95
CA ALA A 299 -3.33 16.61 -12.72
C ALA A 299 -2.44 16.09 -13.86
N ALA A 300 -1.73 14.98 -13.66
CA ALA A 300 -0.88 14.39 -14.69
C ALA A 300 -1.66 13.62 -15.77
N LEU A 301 -2.66 12.83 -15.38
CA LEU A 301 -3.39 11.94 -16.29
C LEU A 301 -4.59 12.61 -16.97
N VAL A 302 -5.22 13.59 -16.32
CA VAL A 302 -6.42 14.30 -16.79
C VAL A 302 -6.22 15.82 -16.59
N PRO A 303 -5.42 16.49 -17.44
CA PRO A 303 -5.01 17.89 -17.22
C PRO A 303 -6.16 18.89 -17.16
N ASP A 304 -7.26 18.62 -17.88
CA ASP A 304 -8.44 19.48 -17.92
C ASP A 304 -9.42 19.21 -16.76
N HIS A 305 -9.04 18.32 -15.82
CA HIS A 305 -9.87 18.01 -14.66
C HIS A 305 -9.81 19.16 -13.64
N VAL A 306 -10.96 19.82 -13.44
CA VAL A 306 -11.17 20.73 -12.33
C VAL A 306 -11.54 19.89 -11.09
N PRO A 307 -10.77 19.98 -9.98
CA PRO A 307 -11.11 19.27 -8.76
C PRO A 307 -12.51 19.65 -8.28
N SER A 308 -13.35 18.66 -7.99
CA SER A 308 -14.59 18.91 -7.26
C SER A 308 -14.24 19.28 -5.82
N GLU A 309 -14.64 20.46 -5.35
CA GLU A 309 -14.32 20.99 -4.01
C GLU A 309 -14.93 20.18 -2.84
N ARG A 310 -15.54 19.02 -3.10
CA ARG A 310 -16.23 18.22 -2.07
C ARG A 310 -15.93 16.75 -2.25
N PHE A 311 -14.93 16.26 -1.53
CA PHE A 311 -15.00 14.89 -1.01
C PHE A 311 -16.02 14.89 0.13
N SER A 312 -17.30 14.91 -0.21
CA SER A 312 -18.33 14.74 0.82
C SER A 312 -18.13 13.37 1.47
N GLU A 313 -17.89 13.37 2.78
CA GLU A 313 -17.96 12.19 3.63
C GLU A 313 -19.24 11.43 3.31
N ALA A 314 -19.11 10.33 2.56
CA ALA A 314 -20.19 9.40 2.37
C ALA A 314 -20.46 8.72 3.72
N GLY A 315 -21.57 9.10 4.35
CA GLY A 315 -22.24 8.28 5.35
C GLY A 315 -22.09 8.69 6.81
N ARG A 316 -22.29 9.98 7.15
CA ARG A 316 -22.97 10.24 8.43
C ARG A 316 -24.44 9.89 8.24
N SER A 317 -24.79 8.66 8.58
CA SER A 317 -26.19 8.30 8.84
C SER A 317 -26.61 8.99 10.13
N ASP A 318 -26.91 10.28 10.06
CA ASP A 318 -27.53 11.03 11.17
C ASP A 318 -29.00 10.61 11.37
N GLN A 319 -29.47 9.65 10.57
CA GLN A 319 -30.79 9.06 10.74
C GLN A 319 -30.75 8.01 11.85
N PRO A 320 -31.62 8.15 12.86
CA PRO A 320 -31.75 7.14 13.90
C PRO A 320 -32.20 5.81 13.31
N GLY A 321 -31.59 4.72 13.76
CA GLY A 321 -32.00 3.37 13.40
C GLY A 321 -33.41 3.08 13.91
N LEU A 322 -34.18 2.30 13.15
CA LEU A 322 -35.56 1.95 13.50
C LEU A 322 -35.63 0.48 13.91
N VAL A 323 -36.26 0.21 15.05
CA VAL A 323 -36.41 -1.13 15.63
C VAL A 323 -37.88 -1.35 16.00
N GLU A 324 -38.41 -2.53 15.71
CA GLU A 324 -39.75 -2.91 16.15
C GLU A 324 -39.70 -3.40 17.61
N CYS A 325 -40.32 -2.65 18.51
CA CYS A 325 -40.33 -2.90 19.95
C CYS A 325 -41.78 -2.91 20.44
N ARG A 326 -42.22 -4.02 21.07
CA ARG A 326 -43.59 -4.18 21.60
C ARG A 326 -44.71 -3.86 20.57
N GLY A 327 -44.46 -4.07 19.27
CA GLY A 327 -45.42 -3.82 18.19
C GLY A 327 -45.40 -2.40 17.61
N GLU A 328 -44.51 -1.53 18.09
CA GLU A 328 -44.32 -0.16 17.60
C GLU A 328 -42.91 0.07 17.05
N ARG A 329 -42.74 1.06 16.16
CA ARG A 329 -41.43 1.42 15.60
C ARG A 329 -40.73 2.43 16.51
N HIS A 330 -39.70 1.98 17.20
CA HIS A 330 -38.86 2.80 18.07
C HIS A 330 -37.57 3.23 17.36
N ARG A 331 -37.03 4.36 17.78
CA ARG A 331 -35.80 4.99 17.28
C ARG A 331 -34.64 4.69 18.23
N ILE A 332 -33.52 4.28 17.67
CA ILE A 332 -32.22 4.21 18.35
C ILE A 332 -31.27 5.22 17.71
N GLY A 333 -30.54 5.97 18.52
CA GLY A 333 -29.65 7.02 18.02
C GLY A 333 -28.75 7.56 19.10
N LEU A 334 -27.83 8.45 18.70
CA LEU A 334 -26.90 9.07 19.64
C LEU A 334 -27.62 10.12 20.46
N ARG A 335 -27.52 10.01 21.79
CA ARG A 335 -27.89 11.06 22.75
C ARG A 335 -26.71 11.26 23.67
N ASP A 336 -26.27 12.50 23.83
CA ASP A 336 -25.10 12.86 24.65
C ASP A 336 -23.84 12.05 24.29
N GLY A 337 -23.67 11.73 23.00
CA GLY A 337 -22.53 10.99 22.48
C GLY A 337 -22.52 9.50 22.77
N VAL A 338 -23.68 8.90 23.13
CA VAL A 338 -23.84 7.46 23.35
C VAL A 338 -25.08 6.94 22.62
N LEU A 339 -24.97 5.79 21.96
CA LEU A 339 -26.10 5.11 21.32
C LEU A 339 -27.12 4.65 22.37
N THR A 340 -28.34 5.19 22.27
CA THR A 340 -29.43 4.91 23.20
C THR A 340 -30.76 4.70 22.48
N ALA A 341 -31.74 4.16 23.20
CA ALA A 341 -33.11 4.05 22.72
C ALA A 341 -33.85 5.38 23.02
N LEU A 342 -34.15 6.15 21.96
CA LEU A 342 -34.67 7.51 22.07
C LEU A 342 -36.13 7.55 22.53
N ASP A 343 -36.87 6.49 22.29
CA ASP A 343 -38.30 6.37 22.61
C ASP A 343 -38.57 5.65 23.95
N HIS A 344 -37.54 5.46 24.79
CA HIS A 344 -37.67 4.92 26.14
C HIS A 344 -37.18 5.92 27.19
N ASP A 345 -37.83 5.91 28.36
CA ASP A 345 -37.38 6.70 29.51
C ASP A 345 -36.08 6.10 30.10
N PRO A 346 -35.08 6.90 30.50
CA PRO A 346 -33.84 6.39 31.08
C PRO A 346 -34.01 5.47 32.31
N VAL A 347 -35.07 5.67 33.10
CA VAL A 347 -35.43 4.80 34.24
C VAL A 347 -35.93 3.44 33.75
N GLU A 348 -36.73 3.43 32.68
CA GLU A 348 -37.18 2.19 32.04
C GLU A 348 -35.99 1.42 31.47
N VAL A 349 -35.12 2.10 30.72
CA VAL A 349 -33.87 1.53 30.18
C VAL A 349 -33.04 0.87 31.28
N ARG A 350 -32.80 1.58 32.39
CA ARG A 350 -31.99 1.06 33.50
C ARG A 350 -32.63 -0.13 34.20
N ARG A 351 -33.96 -0.12 34.38
CA ARG A 351 -34.70 -1.25 34.96
C ARG A 351 -34.55 -2.48 34.06
N GLU A 352 -34.72 -2.32 32.76
CA GLU A 352 -34.62 -3.41 31.79
C GLU A 352 -33.19 -3.97 31.73
N GLU A 353 -32.16 -3.12 31.76
CA GLU A 353 -30.75 -3.56 31.87
C GLU A 353 -30.49 -4.41 33.12
N LEU A 354 -31.08 -4.05 34.27
CA LEU A 354 -30.98 -4.83 35.50
C LEU A 354 -31.72 -6.18 35.41
N LEU A 355 -32.87 -6.22 34.75
CA LEU A 355 -33.64 -7.45 34.54
C LEU A 355 -32.88 -8.44 33.64
N VAL A 356 -32.19 -7.93 32.62
CA VAL A 356 -31.31 -8.73 31.74
C VAL A 356 -30.19 -9.39 32.52
N ALA A 357 -29.57 -8.67 33.46
CA ALA A 357 -28.49 -9.21 34.28
C ALA A 357 -28.96 -10.37 35.19
N LEU A 358 -30.27 -10.45 35.50
CA LEU A 358 -30.82 -11.40 36.46
C LEU A 358 -31.46 -12.63 35.81
N THR A 359 -32.29 -12.49 34.77
CA THR A 359 -32.88 -13.64 34.01
C THR A 359 -33.71 -13.22 32.77
N GLY A 360 -33.90 -11.93 32.49
CA GLY A 360 -34.84 -11.46 31.48
C GLY A 360 -34.31 -11.39 30.04
N THR A 361 -35.16 -11.69 29.06
CA THR A 361 -34.90 -11.34 27.66
C THR A 361 -34.99 -9.81 27.50
N PRO A 362 -33.94 -9.12 27.00
CA PRO A 362 -33.97 -7.68 26.86
C PRO A 362 -35.04 -7.23 25.86
N LEU A 363 -35.50 -5.98 25.98
CA LEU A 363 -36.30 -5.34 24.94
C LEU A 363 -35.57 -5.34 23.58
N PRO A 364 -36.29 -5.44 22.45
CA PRO A 364 -35.70 -5.39 21.11
C PRO A 364 -34.78 -4.18 20.89
N CYS A 365 -35.11 -3.00 21.44
CA CYS A 365 -34.24 -1.82 21.38
C CYS A 365 -32.89 -2.06 22.08
N LEU A 366 -32.89 -2.66 23.27
CA LEU A 366 -31.66 -2.97 24.01
C LEU A 366 -30.86 -4.09 23.32
N GLN A 367 -31.55 -5.07 22.72
CA GLN A 367 -30.90 -6.10 21.91
C GLN A 367 -30.20 -5.50 20.69
N ALA A 368 -30.85 -4.55 20.00
CA ALA A 368 -30.27 -3.87 18.86
C ALA A 368 -29.04 -3.04 19.25
N ILE A 369 -29.09 -2.33 20.39
CA ILE A 369 -27.95 -1.59 20.93
C ILE A 369 -26.81 -2.54 21.32
N ASP A 370 -27.12 -3.65 22.00
CA ASP A 370 -26.10 -4.65 22.39
C ASP A 370 -25.46 -5.30 21.15
N ARG A 371 -26.25 -5.62 20.13
CA ARG A 371 -25.75 -6.11 18.83
C ARG A 371 -24.83 -5.09 18.17
N ALA A 372 -25.18 -3.81 18.16
CA ALA A 372 -24.32 -2.74 17.63
C ALA A 372 -22.97 -2.66 18.36
N HIS A 373 -22.93 -2.90 19.67
CA HIS A 373 -21.68 -2.92 20.44
C HIS A 373 -20.83 -4.16 20.17
N ARG A 374 -21.44 -5.34 20.03
CA ARG A 374 -20.71 -6.61 19.96
C ARG A 374 -20.39 -7.06 18.54
N HIS A 375 -21.36 -6.96 17.64
CA HIS A 375 -21.30 -7.47 16.27
C HIS A 375 -21.99 -6.48 15.32
N PRO A 376 -21.44 -5.26 15.16
CA PRO A 376 -22.02 -4.27 14.27
C PRO A 376 -21.92 -4.71 12.81
N ASP A 377 -22.91 -4.32 12.00
CA ASP A 377 -22.91 -4.66 10.56
C ASP A 377 -21.71 -4.02 9.82
N CYS A 378 -21.17 -2.91 10.34
CA CYS A 378 -19.97 -2.26 9.80
C CYS A 378 -18.65 -2.94 10.19
N LEU A 379 -18.66 -4.02 10.99
CA LEU A 379 -17.45 -4.67 11.52
C LEU A 379 -16.49 -5.12 10.41
N ALA A 380 -17.01 -5.61 9.28
CA ALA A 380 -16.18 -5.98 8.14
C ALA A 380 -15.38 -4.77 7.61
N GLY A 381 -16.05 -3.62 7.43
CA GLY A 381 -15.39 -2.39 6.99
C GLY A 381 -14.41 -1.81 8.02
N VAL A 382 -14.64 -2.03 9.31
CA VAL A 382 -13.69 -1.68 10.38
C VAL A 382 -12.45 -2.56 10.30
N ARG A 383 -12.61 -3.89 10.14
CA ARG A 383 -11.50 -4.84 9.96
C ARG A 383 -10.63 -4.49 8.75
N GLU A 384 -11.26 -4.11 7.65
CA GLU A 384 -10.57 -3.68 6.43
C GLU A 384 -9.69 -2.47 6.66
N ARG A 385 -10.26 -1.42 7.27
CA ARG A 385 -9.55 -0.19 7.60
C ARG A 385 -8.38 -0.45 8.53
N LEU A 386 -8.59 -1.22 9.62
CA LEU A 386 -7.52 -1.57 10.55
C LEU A 386 -6.40 -2.36 9.88
N SER A 387 -6.74 -3.33 9.02
CA SER A 387 -5.75 -4.13 8.27
C SER A 387 -4.96 -3.29 7.29
N HIS A 388 -5.58 -2.26 6.70
CA HIS A 388 -4.94 -1.33 5.77
C HIS A 388 -4.28 -0.12 6.44
N GLY A 389 -4.32 -0.02 7.78
CA GLY A 389 -3.69 1.06 8.54
C GLY A 389 -4.51 2.34 8.68
N ASP A 390 -5.76 2.36 8.21
CA ASP A 390 -6.71 3.46 8.39
C ASP A 390 -7.38 3.39 9.77
N ILE A 391 -6.59 3.59 10.83
CA ILE A 391 -7.08 3.56 12.20
C ILE A 391 -8.06 4.70 12.46
N ALA A 392 -7.78 5.89 11.91
CA ALA A 392 -8.65 7.06 12.08
C ALA A 392 -10.02 6.84 11.45
N GLY A 393 -10.09 6.32 10.21
CA GLY A 393 -11.36 5.99 9.58
C GLY A 393 -12.07 4.83 10.27
N ALA A 394 -11.35 3.83 10.78
CA ALA A 394 -11.95 2.74 11.55
C ALA A 394 -12.63 3.26 12.82
N LEU A 395 -11.96 4.13 13.57
CA LEU A 395 -12.51 4.75 14.78
C LEU A 395 -13.65 5.70 14.44
N ALA A 396 -13.56 6.51 13.37
CA ALA A 396 -14.65 7.38 12.94
C ALA A 396 -15.94 6.61 12.62
N VAL A 397 -15.84 5.43 12.01
CA VAL A 397 -17.00 4.55 11.77
C VAL A 397 -17.60 4.03 13.07
N VAL A 398 -16.75 3.62 14.03
CA VAL A 398 -17.20 3.11 15.34
C VAL A 398 -17.83 4.23 16.18
N GLU A 399 -17.19 5.40 16.23
CA GLU A 399 -17.68 6.59 16.93
C GLU A 399 -18.97 7.13 16.29
N GLY A 400 -19.11 7.05 14.96
CA GLY A 400 -20.35 7.41 14.28
C GLY A 400 -21.51 6.47 14.63
N LEU A 401 -21.24 5.20 14.89
CA LEU A 401 -22.26 4.20 15.24
C LEU A 401 -22.63 4.22 16.73
N LEU A 402 -21.62 4.18 17.60
CA LEU A 402 -21.80 4.01 19.06
C LEU A 402 -21.80 5.35 19.80
N GLY A 403 -21.21 6.37 19.19
CA GLY A 403 -20.93 7.66 19.80
C GLY A 403 -19.53 7.72 20.44
N PRO A 404 -18.93 8.91 20.54
CA PRO A 404 -17.58 9.09 21.09
C PRO A 404 -17.48 8.79 22.60
N GLY A 405 -18.60 8.80 23.32
CA GLY A 405 -18.65 8.50 24.76
C GLY A 405 -18.91 7.01 25.07
N ALA A 406 -19.06 6.16 24.04
CA ALA A 406 -19.42 4.76 24.24
C ALA A 406 -18.28 3.95 24.88
N GLN A 407 -18.65 3.10 25.83
CA GLN A 407 -17.75 2.09 26.38
C GLN A 407 -17.84 0.81 25.53
N LEU A 408 -16.69 0.29 25.11
CA LEU A 408 -16.63 -0.97 24.36
C LEU A 408 -17.08 -2.14 25.24
N ARG A 409 -18.08 -2.88 24.78
CA ARG A 409 -18.56 -4.12 25.41
C ARG A 409 -17.82 -5.33 24.85
N ASP A 410 -17.86 -6.43 25.57
CA ASP A 410 -17.26 -7.70 25.13
C ASP A 410 -17.96 -8.24 23.87
N GLY A 411 -17.18 -8.49 22.83
CA GLY A 411 -17.65 -8.99 21.55
C GLY A 411 -16.62 -8.77 20.45
N ALA A 412 -16.97 -9.19 19.23
CA ALA A 412 -16.07 -9.19 18.09
C ALA A 412 -15.48 -7.80 17.78
N LEU A 413 -16.23 -6.71 17.98
CA LEU A 413 -15.67 -5.36 17.80
C LEU A 413 -14.51 -5.06 18.74
N ARG A 414 -14.69 -5.32 20.05
CA ARG A 414 -13.64 -5.11 21.06
C ARG A 414 -12.43 -5.99 20.77
N ASP A 415 -12.66 -7.26 20.45
CA ASP A 415 -11.60 -8.23 20.15
C ASP A 415 -10.74 -7.77 18.97
N GLU A 416 -11.34 -7.22 17.92
CA GLU A 416 -10.61 -6.71 16.75
C GLU A 416 -9.77 -5.47 17.07
N LEU A 417 -10.32 -4.53 17.85
CA LEU A 417 -9.59 -3.33 18.29
C LEU A 417 -8.42 -3.71 19.20
N GLU A 418 -8.63 -4.66 20.11
CA GLU A 418 -7.59 -5.18 20.98
C GLU A 418 -6.51 -5.92 20.18
N ALA A 419 -6.89 -6.75 19.20
CA ALA A 419 -5.95 -7.42 18.32
C ALA A 419 -5.11 -6.43 17.51
N ALA A 420 -5.72 -5.35 17.01
CA ALA A 420 -5.00 -4.27 16.33
C ALA A 420 -4.02 -3.54 17.27
N ALA A 421 -4.41 -3.27 18.52
CA ALA A 421 -3.53 -2.69 19.53
C ALA A 421 -2.34 -3.61 19.86
N ARG A 422 -2.58 -4.91 20.03
CA ARG A 422 -1.52 -5.92 20.25
C ARG A 422 -0.53 -5.98 19.09
N ARG A 423 -1.01 -5.97 17.84
CA ARG A 423 -0.13 -5.90 16.65
C ARG A 423 0.77 -4.66 16.67
N ARG A 424 0.23 -3.51 17.08
CA ARG A 424 1.00 -2.26 17.21
C ARG A 424 2.11 -2.35 18.26
N VAL A 425 1.87 -3.04 19.37
CA VAL A 425 2.91 -3.34 20.37
C VAL A 425 4.00 -4.22 19.77
N THR A 426 3.64 -5.30 19.06
CA THR A 426 4.61 -6.16 18.36
C THR A 426 5.45 -5.39 17.35
N TYR A 427 4.84 -4.48 16.59
CA TYR A 427 5.55 -3.60 15.66
C TYR A 427 6.51 -2.64 16.39
N GLY A 428 6.09 -2.07 17.52
CA GLY A 428 6.95 -1.23 18.37
C GLY A 428 8.18 -1.98 18.87
N MET A 429 8.01 -3.24 19.30
CA MET A 429 9.12 -4.10 19.71
C MET A 429 10.06 -4.41 18.54
N PHE A 430 9.53 -4.76 17.37
CA PHE A 430 10.32 -4.95 16.16
C PHE A 430 11.18 -3.72 15.83
N ARG A 431 10.60 -2.53 15.89
CA ARG A 431 11.31 -1.26 15.68
C ARG A 431 12.41 -1.00 16.71
N ALA A 432 12.20 -1.42 17.95
CA ALA A 432 13.20 -1.34 19.01
C ALA A 432 14.31 -2.41 18.89
N GLY A 433 14.24 -3.29 17.89
CA GLY A 433 15.18 -4.40 17.75
C GLY A 433 14.93 -5.54 18.74
N LEU A 434 13.74 -5.59 19.35
CA LEU A 434 13.31 -6.64 20.26
C LEU A 434 12.49 -7.69 19.50
N SER A 435 12.73 -8.97 19.80
CA SER A 435 11.99 -10.10 19.28
C SER A 435 11.36 -10.88 20.43
N PHE A 436 10.16 -11.41 20.24
CA PHE A 436 9.51 -12.35 21.18
C PHE A 436 10.14 -13.75 21.15
N CYS A 437 11.01 -14.03 20.18
CA CYS A 437 11.63 -15.35 20.02
C CYS A 437 13.11 -15.20 19.65
N ASP A 438 13.98 -15.99 20.29
CA ASP A 438 15.18 -16.50 19.62
C ASP A 438 14.74 -17.08 18.27
N PRO A 439 15.48 -16.87 17.17
CA PRO A 439 15.10 -17.48 15.90
C PRO A 439 15.12 -19.00 16.11
N PRO A 440 13.98 -19.71 15.99
CA PRO A 440 14.09 -21.15 15.86
C PRO A 440 14.73 -21.37 14.49
N ALA A 441 15.97 -21.87 14.51
CA ALA A 441 16.46 -22.65 13.40
C ALA A 441 15.36 -23.67 13.06
N GLU A 442 14.89 -23.63 11.81
CA GLU A 442 13.99 -24.64 11.24
C GLU A 442 12.56 -24.73 11.81
N GLN A 443 11.76 -23.67 11.75
CA GLN A 443 10.30 -23.80 11.90
C GLN A 443 9.47 -22.91 10.95
N CYS A 444 9.80 -22.97 9.66
CA CYS A 444 8.79 -22.86 8.60
C CYS A 444 7.97 -24.17 8.51
N ARG A 445 7.33 -24.57 9.61
CA ARG A 445 6.25 -25.58 9.55
C ARG A 445 4.93 -24.83 9.48
N ARG A 446 4.47 -24.69 8.23
CA ARG A 446 3.08 -24.55 7.78
C ARG A 446 2.04 -24.66 8.91
N SER A 447 1.33 -23.57 9.17
CA SER A 447 0.06 -23.63 9.90
C SER A 447 -0.93 -24.54 9.14
N PRO A 448 -1.70 -25.44 9.79
CA PRO A 448 -2.47 -26.48 9.11
C PRO A 448 -3.82 -26.06 8.50
N TYR A 449 -4.22 -24.78 8.56
CA TYR A 449 -5.60 -24.39 8.23
C TYR A 449 -5.88 -23.89 6.80
N ASP A 450 -5.00 -24.16 5.83
CA ASP A 450 -5.26 -23.80 4.43
C ASP A 450 -4.85 -24.91 3.43
N ARG A 451 -5.40 -26.11 3.65
CA ARG A 451 -5.36 -27.19 2.66
C ARG A 451 -6.76 -27.75 2.40
N THR A 452 -7.53 -27.02 1.60
CA THR A 452 -8.55 -27.62 0.73
C THR A 452 -8.24 -27.21 -0.70
N ASN A 453 -7.36 -27.99 -1.30
CA ASN A 453 -7.03 -27.93 -2.72
C ASN A 453 -7.67 -29.18 -3.35
N PRO A 454 -8.80 -29.11 -4.07
CA PRO A 454 -9.20 -30.20 -4.94
C PRO A 454 -8.29 -30.13 -6.17
N ARG A 455 -7.31 -31.04 -6.18
CA ARG A 455 -6.58 -31.41 -7.38
C ARG A 455 -7.58 -31.99 -8.37
N HIS A 456 -7.87 -31.27 -9.45
CA HIS A 456 -8.20 -31.92 -10.71
C HIS A 456 -7.39 -31.31 -11.84
N ALA A 457 -6.59 -32.19 -12.44
CA ALA A 457 -5.95 -32.01 -13.72
C ALA A 457 -6.98 -31.62 -14.79
N ILE A 458 -6.55 -30.88 -15.80
CA ILE A 458 -6.76 -31.25 -17.20
C ILE A 458 -5.66 -30.57 -18.04
N HIS A 459 -5.03 -31.40 -18.85
CA HIS A 459 -4.16 -31.06 -19.98
C HIS A 459 -4.90 -30.21 -21.02
N ARG A 460 -4.32 -29.07 -21.40
CA ARG A 460 -4.00 -28.58 -22.76
C ARG A 460 -3.95 -27.05 -22.78
#